data_AF-A0A8T5B189-F1
#
_entry.id   AF-A0A8T5B189-F1
#
_cell.length_a   1.000
_cell.length_b   1.000
_cell.length_c   1.000
_cell.angle_alpha   90.00
_cell.angle_beta   90.00
_cell.angle_gamma   90.00
#
_symmetry.space_group_name_H-M   'P 1'
#
loop_
_entity.id
_entity.type
_entity.pdbx_description
1 polymer ?
#
loop_
_entity_poly.entity_id
_entity_poly.type
_entity_poly.pdbx_seq_one_letter_code
_entity_poly.pdbx_strand_id
1 'polypeptide(L)' 'MLVVSDVLNERCLGALEALGYVRRFVEGLAGDSNVKSRVLREVDELIDILLNGSVADFRSRIERY' A
#
# COMPACT_ATOMS: atom_id res chain seq x y z
N MET A 1 3.91 17.07 -19.64
CA MET A 1 5.24 16.77 -19.05
C MET A 1 4.98 16.10 -17.70
N LEU A 2 4.92 14.76 -17.69
CA LEU A 2 4.65 13.93 -16.50
C LEU A 2 5.95 13.71 -15.72
N VAL A 3 6.52 14.77 -15.13
CA VAL A 3 7.81 14.67 -14.40
C VAL A 3 7.60 14.29 -12.92
N VAL A 4 6.34 14.23 -12.47
CA VAL A 4 6.00 13.92 -11.08
C VAL A 4 6.03 12.40 -10.81
N SER A 5 6.00 11.57 -11.86
CA SER A 5 5.91 10.09 -11.73
C SER A 5 7.24 9.40 -11.39
N ASP A 6 8.39 9.94 -11.79
CA ASP A 6 9.65 9.18 -11.68
C ASP A 6 10.35 9.40 -10.33
N VAL A 7 10.23 10.59 -9.74
CA VAL A 7 10.95 10.93 -8.48
C VAL A 7 10.20 10.49 -7.22
N LEU A 8 8.87 10.40 -7.28
CA LEU A 8 8.06 9.82 -6.19
C LEU A 8 8.26 8.30 -6.09
N ASN A 9 8.58 7.63 -7.20
CA ASN A 9 8.65 6.18 -7.29
C ASN A 9 9.87 5.62 -6.53
N GLU A 10 11.05 6.25 -6.64
CA GLU A 10 12.25 5.72 -5.97
C GLU A 10 12.18 5.73 -4.44
N ARG A 11 11.50 6.72 -3.85
CA ARG A 11 11.36 6.82 -2.37
C ARG A 11 10.41 5.78 -1.80
N CYS A 12 9.45 5.31 -2.59
CA CYS A 12 8.42 4.38 -2.16
C CYS A 12 8.71 2.93 -2.60
N LEU A 13 9.72 2.69 -3.45
CA LEU A 13 10.09 1.36 -3.96
C LEU A 13 10.21 0.30 -2.85
N GLY A 14 10.99 0.57 -1.80
CA GLY A 14 11.16 -0.40 -0.71
C GLY A 14 9.88 -0.67 0.09
N ALA A 15 9.01 0.34 0.24
CA ALA A 15 7.72 0.17 0.89
C ALA A 15 6.74 -0.62 0.00
N LEU A 16 6.73 -0.37 -1.31
CA LEU A 16 5.95 -1.11 -2.30
C LEU A 16 6.39 -2.57 -2.38
N GLU A 17 7.70 -2.84 -2.39
CA GLU A 17 8.23 -4.21 -2.33
C GLU A 17 7.81 -4.93 -1.06
N ALA A 18 7.90 -4.27 0.11
CA ALA A 18 7.48 -4.85 1.38
C ALA A 18 5.98 -5.17 1.39
N LEU A 19 5.13 -4.25 0.92
CA LEU A 19 3.69 -4.49 0.82
C LEU A 19 3.36 -5.60 -0.18
N GLY A 20 4.06 -5.65 -1.33
CA GLY A 20 3.93 -6.73 -2.30
C GLY A 20 4.29 -8.10 -1.72
N TYR A 21 5.35 -8.17 -0.90
CA TYR A 21 5.71 -9.39 -0.16
C TYR A 21 4.61 -9.79 0.83
N VAL A 22 4.12 -8.85 1.65
CA VAL A 22 3.06 -9.11 2.63
C VAL A 22 1.79 -9.61 1.96
N ARG A 23 1.40 -9.01 0.83
CA ARG A 23 0.25 -9.44 0.03
C ARG A 23 0.35 -10.91 -0.35
N ARG A 24 1.48 -11.30 -0.97
CA ARG A 24 1.75 -12.69 -1.39
C ARG A 24 1.80 -13.65 -0.21
N PHE A 25 2.42 -13.22 0.90
CA PHE A 25 2.47 -14.01 2.13
C PHE A 25 1.05 -14.32 2.65
N VAL A 26 0.19 -13.29 2.76
CA VAL A 26 -1.19 -13.45 3.23
C VAL A 26 -2.02 -14.29 2.27
N GLU A 27 -1.86 -14.12 0.96
CA GLU A 27 -2.51 -14.98 -0.05
C GLU A 27 -2.18 -16.46 0.17
N GLY A 28 -0.92 -16.77 0.53
CA GLY A 28 -0.42 -18.12 0.80
C GLY A 28 -0.79 -18.71 2.17
N LEU A 29 -1.28 -17.92 3.12
CA LEU A 29 -1.66 -18.42 4.44
C LEU A 29 -2.91 -19.31 4.37
N ALA A 30 -2.85 -20.44 5.06
CA ALA A 30 -4.05 -21.18 5.46
C ALA A 30 -4.71 -20.43 6.63
N GLY A 31 -6.01 -20.14 6.54
CA GLY A 31 -6.70 -19.40 7.58
C GLY A 31 -8.06 -18.86 7.15
N ASP A 32 -8.68 -18.08 8.03
CA ASP A 32 -10.00 -17.50 7.81
C ASP A 32 -9.99 -16.54 6.59
N SER A 33 -10.80 -16.89 5.60
CA SER A 33 -10.99 -16.11 4.37
C SER A 33 -11.44 -14.66 4.62
N ASN A 34 -12.22 -14.39 5.66
CA ASN A 34 -12.67 -13.04 6.00
C ASN A 34 -11.52 -12.19 6.52
N VAL A 35 -10.68 -12.75 7.39
CA VAL A 35 -9.49 -12.05 7.91
C VAL A 35 -8.50 -11.79 6.79
N LYS A 36 -8.23 -12.79 5.94
CA LYS A 36 -7.38 -12.63 4.75
C LYS A 36 -7.88 -11.51 3.85
N SER A 37 -9.18 -11.51 3.53
CA SER A 37 -9.77 -10.49 2.65
C SER A 37 -9.71 -9.08 3.24
N ARG A 38 -9.83 -8.94 4.56
CA ARG A 38 -9.64 -7.65 5.24
C ARG A 38 -8.19 -7.17 5.12
N VAL A 39 -7.22 -8.04 5.44
CA VAL A 39 -5.81 -7.67 5.38
C VAL A 39 -5.37 -7.32 3.97
N LEU A 40 -5.77 -8.12 2.96
CA LEU A 40 -5.43 -7.85 1.56
C LEU A 40 -5.99 -6.51 1.08
N ARG A 41 -7.21 -6.15 1.49
CA ARG A 41 -7.80 -4.85 1.16
C ARG A 41 -7.00 -3.68 1.72
N GLU A 42 -6.58 -3.77 2.99
CA GLU A 42 -5.74 -2.73 3.61
C GLU A 42 -4.40 -2.60 2.89
N VAL A 43 -3.79 -3.73 2.50
CA VAL A 43 -2.52 -3.74 1.75
C VAL A 43 -2.69 -3.10 0.37
N ASP A 44 -3.75 -3.46 -0.37
CA ASP A 44 -4.03 -2.89 -1.69
C ASP A 44 -4.30 -1.38 -1.60
N GLU A 45 -4.99 -0.93 -0.56
CA GLU A 45 -5.23 0.50 -0.31
C GLU A 45 -3.93 1.26 -0.01
N LEU A 46 -3.03 0.69 0.80
CA LEU A 46 -1.72 1.29 1.07
C LEU A 46 -0.84 1.38 -0.19
N ILE A 47 -0.90 0.37 -1.07
CA ILE A 47 -0.20 0.39 -2.36
C ILE A 47 -0.76 1.53 -3.23
N ASP A 48 -2.09 1.67 -3.31
CA ASP A 48 -2.73 2.74 -4.08
C ASP A 48 -2.32 4.13 -3.58
N ILE A 49 -2.24 4.34 -2.26
CA ILE A 49 -1.73 5.59 -1.66
C ILE A 49 -0.28 5.86 -2.08
N LEU A 50 0.59 4.86 -2.03
CA LEU A 50 2.01 5.04 -2.37
C LEU A 50 2.21 5.35 -3.86
N LEU A 51 1.35 4.82 -4.73
CA LEU A 51 1.41 5.03 -6.17
C LEU A 51 0.73 6.33 -6.62
N ASN A 52 -0.42 6.64 -6.03
CA ASN A 52 -1.34 7.67 -6.52
C ASN A 52 -1.67 8.77 -5.50
N GLY A 53 -1.37 8.54 -4.22
CA GLY A 53 -1.73 9.42 -3.13
C GLY A 53 -0.90 10.69 -3.05
N SER A 54 -1.53 11.78 -2.61
CA SER A 54 -0.82 13.00 -2.24
C SER A 54 -0.32 12.93 -0.78
N VAL A 55 0.77 13.64 -0.48
CA VAL A 55 1.29 13.76 0.91
C VAL A 55 0.24 14.37 1.86
N ALA A 56 -0.67 15.20 1.35
CA ALA A 56 -1.74 15.81 2.12
C ALA A 56 -2.79 14.77 2.57
N ASP A 57 -3.19 13.87 1.67
CA ASP A 57 -4.16 12.81 1.97
C ASP A 57 -3.62 11.80 2.99
N PHE A 58 -2.31 11.52 2.92
CA PHE A 58 -1.64 10.64 3.88
C PHE A 58 -1.69 11.21 5.31
N ARG A 59 -1.38 12.49 5.51
CA ARG A 59 -1.40 13.13 6.84
C ARG A 59 -2.81 13.14 7.44
N SER A 60 -3.82 13.52 6.67
CA SER A 60 -5.21 13.55 7.14
C SER A 60 -5.75 12.16 7.50
N ARG A 61 -5.18 11.08 6.95
CA ARG A 61 -5.57 9.71 7.31
C ARG A 61 -4.90 9.23 8.58
N ILE A 62 -3.61 9.50 8.78
CA ILE A 62 -2.93 9.15 10.04
C ILE A 62 -3.62 9.82 11.23
N GLU A 63 -4.09 11.06 11.08
CA GLU A 63 -4.79 11.78 12.16
C GLU A 63 -6.17 11.20 12.52
N ARG A 64 -6.73 10.30 11.71
CA ARG A 64 -8.02 9.64 11.97
C ARG A 64 -7.90 8.30 12.70
N TYR A 65 -6.68 7.81 12.90
CA TYR A 65 -6.38 6.60 13.67
C TYR A 65 -5.68 6.96 14.97
#